data_AF-A0A850C853-F1
#
_entry.id   AF-A0A850C853-F1
#
_cell.length_a   1.000
_cell.length_b   1.000
_cell.length_c   1.000
_cell.angle_alpha   90.00
_cell.angle_beta   90.00
_cell.angle_gamma   90.00
#
_symmetry.space_group_name_H-M   'P 1'
#
loop_
_entity.id
_entity.type
_entity.pdbx_description
1 polymer ?
#
loop_
_entity_poly.entity_id
_entity_poly.type
_entity_poly.pdbx_seq_one_letter_code
_entity_poly.pdbx_strand_id
1 'polypeptide(L)'
;MPSTSWISAPARRLRGFASRIVRRTAPMPRLPFAVALAACAAALAVAVEWQPLPDDGIADVTELGTAPALGPDFTAGRQVEFEILEYGFSPVVDELGTPRVILGVVLRNPFDADMPTPGSLDVWAVAEDGTEDDLESFYPNPIPADTTVQLGFVLSAALFGTPVENLRLTSREPSFLAPDPEGLTEEEQGWTFVAPLPEVSVISVEPLLSPDGYRVHYRVVSAVEQEIRVSIIFRNADGVLIGGLPAGQDPFSFDLGSAGWRTVGEGESVQELDLHAAWIPEGADLDRIEIGPRTMGGV
;
A
#
# COMPACT_ATOMS: atom_id res chain seq x y z
N MET A 1 31.92 -41.83 -0.84
CA MET A 1 31.01 -42.63 -1.68
C MET A 1 30.03 -43.36 -0.76
N PRO A 2 28.77 -43.53 -1.20
CA PRO A 2 27.51 -43.25 -0.48
C PRO A 2 26.96 -44.50 0.24
N SER A 3 25.85 -44.53 1.00
CA SER A 3 24.52 -43.96 0.72
C SER A 3 23.60 -43.87 1.95
N THR A 4 22.69 -42.90 1.86
CA THR A 4 21.54 -42.60 2.71
C THR A 4 20.54 -43.76 2.87
N SER A 5 20.00 -43.94 4.08
CA SER A 5 18.58 -44.28 4.27
C SER A 5 18.06 -43.77 5.62
N TRP A 6 17.56 -42.54 5.60
CA TRP A 6 16.57 -42.03 6.56
C TRP A 6 15.18 -42.60 6.22
N ILE A 7 14.30 -42.67 7.22
CA ILE A 7 12.83 -42.87 7.10
C ILE A 7 12.36 -44.31 6.81
N SER A 8 12.21 -45.15 7.84
CA SER A 8 11.34 -46.34 7.75
C SER A 8 10.56 -46.70 9.01
N ALA A 9 10.66 -45.91 10.09
CA ALA A 9 9.96 -46.19 11.34
C ALA A 9 8.44 -45.85 11.37
N PRO A 10 7.85 -44.92 10.56
CA PRO A 10 6.41 -44.63 10.66
C PRO A 10 5.51 -45.46 9.72
N ALA A 11 6.05 -46.07 8.65
CA ALA A 11 5.27 -46.65 7.55
C ALA A 11 4.46 -47.91 7.94
N ARG A 12 4.82 -48.62 9.03
CA ARG A 12 4.07 -49.80 9.50
C ARG A 12 2.78 -49.45 10.25
N ARG A 13 2.67 -48.27 10.87
CA ARG A 13 1.45 -47.87 11.59
C ARG A 13 0.34 -47.38 10.65
N LEU A 14 0.69 -46.81 9.49
CA LEU A 14 -0.27 -46.35 8.49
C LEU A 14 -0.95 -47.49 7.70
N ARG A 15 -0.25 -48.59 7.40
CA ARG A 15 -0.86 -49.77 6.73
C ARG A 15 -1.94 -50.47 7.56
N GLY A 16 -1.82 -50.44 8.89
CA GLY A 16 -2.82 -50.99 9.81
C GLY A 16 -4.12 -50.16 9.86
N PHE A 17 -4.03 -48.86 9.61
CA PHE A 17 -5.19 -47.95 9.59
C PHE A 17 -5.93 -48.03 8.23
N ALA A 18 -5.18 -48.06 7.12
CA ALA A 18 -5.75 -48.19 5.77
C ALA A 18 -6.53 -49.50 5.58
N SER A 19 -6.04 -50.63 6.10
CA SER A 19 -6.73 -51.93 5.97
C SER A 19 -8.03 -52.02 6.79
N ARG A 20 -8.17 -51.24 7.87
CA ARG A 20 -9.42 -51.13 8.64
C ARG A 20 -10.47 -50.26 7.97
N ILE A 21 -10.07 -49.22 7.25
CA ILE A 21 -10.99 -48.37 6.46
C ILE A 21 -11.51 -49.15 5.25
N VAL A 22 -10.63 -49.85 4.52
CA VAL A 22 -11.00 -50.66 3.34
C VAL A 22 -11.96 -51.81 3.69
N ARG A 23 -11.84 -52.42 4.88
CA ARG A 23 -12.79 -53.44 5.35
C ARG A 23 -14.14 -52.87 5.80
N ARG A 24 -14.21 -51.58 6.18
CA ARG A 24 -15.46 -50.91 6.57
C ARG A 24 -16.24 -50.32 5.39
N THR A 25 -15.62 -50.19 4.22
CA THR A 25 -16.27 -49.68 2.99
C THR A 25 -16.68 -50.78 2.00
N ALA A 26 -16.51 -52.05 2.35
CA ALA A 26 -17.05 -53.19 1.60
C ALA A 26 -18.25 -53.75 2.39
N PRO A 27 -19.47 -53.19 2.25
CA PRO A 27 -20.24 -53.28 1.01
C PRO A 27 -21.28 -52.15 0.81
N MET A 28 -21.11 -51.26 -0.17
CA MET A 28 -22.22 -50.39 -0.64
C MET A 28 -22.15 -50.18 -2.16
N PRO A 29 -23.31 -49.99 -2.82
CA PRO A 29 -23.50 -50.26 -4.24
C PRO A 29 -22.66 -49.30 -5.08
N ARG A 30 -21.92 -49.81 -6.07
CA ARG A 30 -20.98 -49.06 -6.92
C ARG A 30 -21.64 -48.04 -7.86
N LEU A 31 -22.93 -47.78 -7.72
CA LEU A 31 -23.71 -46.87 -8.57
C LEU A 31 -23.33 -45.39 -8.41
N PRO A 32 -23.16 -44.81 -7.21
CA PRO A 32 -22.86 -43.37 -7.10
C PRO A 32 -21.46 -43.03 -7.62
N PHE A 33 -20.46 -43.89 -7.36
CA PHE A 33 -19.11 -43.68 -7.86
C PHE A 33 -19.01 -43.90 -9.37
N ALA A 34 -19.69 -44.91 -9.92
CA ALA A 34 -19.72 -45.12 -11.37
C ALA A 34 -20.45 -43.98 -12.09
N VAL A 35 -21.52 -43.45 -11.51
CA VAL A 35 -22.24 -42.27 -12.05
C VAL A 35 -21.36 -41.02 -11.96
N ALA A 36 -20.67 -40.80 -10.83
CA ALA A 36 -19.73 -39.69 -10.71
C ALA A 36 -18.56 -39.80 -11.69
N LEU A 37 -18.01 -41.00 -11.88
CA LEU A 37 -16.94 -41.26 -12.85
C LEU A 37 -17.43 -41.03 -14.29
N ALA A 38 -18.63 -41.49 -14.63
CA ALA A 38 -19.23 -41.26 -15.93
C ALA A 38 -19.54 -39.78 -16.17
N ALA A 39 -20.01 -39.05 -15.16
CA ALA A 39 -20.22 -37.60 -15.23
C ALA A 39 -18.90 -36.84 -15.41
N CYS A 40 -17.84 -37.22 -14.69
CA CYS A 40 -16.51 -36.63 -14.88
C CYS A 40 -15.92 -36.95 -16.25
N ALA A 41 -16.09 -38.19 -16.76
CA ALA A 41 -15.64 -38.57 -18.10
C ALA A 41 -16.42 -37.82 -19.19
N ALA A 42 -17.72 -37.61 -19.01
CA ALA A 42 -18.54 -36.81 -19.91
C ALA A 42 -18.14 -35.32 -19.87
N ALA A 43 -17.91 -34.75 -18.68
CA ALA A 43 -17.43 -33.38 -18.54
C ALA A 43 -16.04 -33.18 -19.18
N LEU A 44 -15.14 -34.17 -19.03
CA LEU A 44 -13.83 -34.16 -19.67
C LEU A 44 -13.95 -34.28 -21.20
N ALA A 45 -14.83 -35.13 -21.71
CA ALA A 45 -15.08 -35.26 -23.14
C ALA A 45 -15.64 -33.96 -23.73
N VAL A 46 -16.59 -33.31 -23.05
CA VAL A 46 -17.12 -31.99 -23.45
C VAL A 46 -16.01 -30.93 -23.42
N ALA A 47 -15.16 -30.92 -22.39
CA ALA A 47 -14.05 -29.97 -22.29
C ALA A 47 -12.95 -30.19 -23.35
N VAL A 48 -12.78 -31.44 -23.84
CA VAL A 48 -11.82 -31.78 -24.88
C VAL A 48 -12.40 -31.58 -26.30
N GLU A 49 -13.69 -31.81 -26.51
CA GLU A 49 -14.37 -31.43 -27.78
C GLU A 49 -14.54 -29.91 -27.91
N TRP A 50 -14.66 -29.19 -26.79
CA TRP A 50 -14.59 -27.72 -26.74
C TRP A 50 -13.15 -27.21 -26.71
N GLN A 51 -12.29 -27.72 -27.59
CA GLN A 51 -11.12 -26.95 -27.98
C GLN A 51 -11.63 -25.60 -28.52
N PRO A 52 -11.01 -24.45 -28.16
CA PRO A 52 -11.25 -23.22 -28.88
C PRO A 52 -10.91 -23.49 -30.35
N LEU A 53 -11.77 -23.03 -31.26
CA LEU A 53 -11.57 -23.19 -32.70
C LEU A 53 -10.13 -22.85 -33.08
N PRO A 54 -9.52 -23.56 -34.06
CA PRO A 54 -8.27 -23.11 -34.65
C PRO A 54 -8.42 -21.69 -35.18
N ASP A 55 -7.34 -20.91 -35.09
CA ASP A 55 -7.19 -19.47 -35.36
C ASP A 55 -7.59 -18.98 -36.78
N ASP A 56 -8.80 -19.28 -37.25
CA ASP A 56 -9.36 -18.75 -38.52
C ASP A 56 -10.38 -17.62 -38.27
N GLY A 57 -10.30 -16.99 -37.10
CA GLY A 57 -11.21 -15.93 -36.65
C GLY A 57 -10.49 -14.78 -35.97
N ILE A 58 -9.34 -14.32 -36.48
CA ILE A 58 -8.93 -12.94 -36.21
C ILE A 58 -9.89 -12.06 -37.02
N ALA A 59 -11.08 -11.83 -36.47
CA ALA A 59 -11.86 -10.67 -36.85
C ALA A 59 -10.98 -9.46 -36.54
N ASP A 60 -10.76 -8.58 -37.52
CA ASP A 60 -10.17 -7.27 -37.27
C ASP A 60 -10.86 -6.69 -36.03
N VAL A 61 -10.09 -6.55 -34.95
CA VAL A 61 -10.56 -5.92 -33.73
C VAL A 61 -10.85 -4.48 -34.13
N THR A 62 -12.11 -4.22 -34.47
CA THR A 62 -12.61 -2.86 -34.54
C THR A 62 -12.60 -2.41 -33.10
N GLU A 63 -11.61 -1.62 -32.72
CA GLU A 63 -11.62 -0.91 -31.45
C GLU A 63 -13.00 -0.29 -31.30
N LEU A 64 -13.80 -0.83 -30.38
CA LEU A 64 -15.00 -0.13 -29.93
C LEU A 64 -14.48 1.21 -29.45
N GLY A 65 -14.83 2.28 -30.17
CA GLY A 65 -14.44 3.63 -29.82
C GLY A 65 -14.69 3.78 -28.33
N THR A 66 -13.61 4.05 -27.59
CA THR A 66 -13.65 4.18 -26.13
C THR A 66 -14.83 5.06 -25.82
N ALA A 67 -15.83 4.53 -25.10
CA ALA A 67 -16.93 5.37 -24.64
C ALA A 67 -16.26 6.58 -23.96
N PRO A 68 -16.68 7.82 -24.25
CA PRO A 68 -16.10 8.97 -23.59
C PRO A 68 -16.10 8.68 -22.10
N ALA A 69 -14.94 8.79 -21.46
CA ALA A 69 -14.84 8.58 -20.02
C ALA A 69 -15.88 9.50 -19.40
N LEU A 70 -16.92 8.93 -18.79
CA LEU A 70 -18.04 9.68 -18.19
C LEU A 70 -17.60 10.29 -16.84
N GLY A 71 -16.35 10.74 -16.74
CA GLY A 71 -15.76 11.33 -15.55
C GLY A 71 -14.96 12.58 -15.91
N PRO A 72 -14.71 13.46 -14.94
CA PRO A 72 -13.95 14.68 -15.15
C PRO A 72 -12.54 14.34 -15.64
N ASP A 73 -12.05 15.11 -16.60
CA ASP A 73 -10.67 15.04 -17.04
C ASP A 73 -9.78 15.72 -15.99
N PHE A 74 -9.24 14.91 -15.08
CA PHE A 74 -8.32 15.39 -14.04
C PHE A 74 -6.97 15.88 -14.57
N THR A 75 -6.72 15.74 -15.89
CA THR A 75 -5.54 16.27 -16.57
C THR A 75 -5.81 17.57 -17.33
N ALA A 76 -7.05 18.07 -17.32
CA ALA A 76 -7.46 19.28 -18.04
C ALA A 76 -6.84 20.57 -17.47
N GLY A 77 -6.40 20.53 -16.21
CA GLY A 77 -5.74 21.67 -15.58
C GLY A 77 -4.29 21.87 -16.04
N ARG A 78 -3.64 22.89 -15.47
CA ARG A 78 -2.26 23.21 -15.83
C ARG A 78 -1.32 22.11 -15.31
N GLN A 79 -0.49 21.57 -16.20
CA GLN A 79 0.60 20.67 -15.85
C GLN A 79 1.68 21.41 -15.03
N VAL A 80 2.03 20.84 -13.88
CA VAL A 80 3.01 21.38 -12.93
C VAL A 80 3.79 20.26 -12.23
N GLU A 81 4.73 20.62 -11.37
CA GLU A 81 5.45 19.71 -10.48
C GLU A 81 5.31 20.20 -9.03
N PHE A 82 5.06 19.29 -8.09
CA PHE A 82 5.19 19.59 -6.66
C PHE A 82 6.67 19.59 -6.26
N GLU A 83 6.98 20.20 -5.11
CA GLU A 83 8.34 20.24 -4.58
C GLU A 83 8.55 19.09 -3.58
N ILE A 84 9.60 18.29 -3.78
CA ILE A 84 10.10 17.37 -2.75
C ILE A 84 11.08 18.17 -1.88
N LEU A 85 10.64 18.56 -0.68
CA LEU A 85 11.43 19.39 0.22
C LEU A 85 12.49 18.57 0.97
N GLU A 86 12.08 17.41 1.47
CA GLU A 86 12.92 16.49 2.23
C GLU A 86 12.49 15.04 1.98
N TYR A 87 13.44 14.11 2.01
CA TYR A 87 13.13 12.68 2.07
C TYR A 87 14.22 11.93 2.84
N GLY A 88 13.86 10.77 3.41
CA GLY A 88 14.80 9.92 4.13
C GLY A 88 14.40 8.45 4.05
N PHE A 89 15.40 7.59 3.88
CA PHE A 89 15.24 6.14 3.88
C PHE A 89 15.89 5.52 5.12
N SER A 90 15.23 4.56 5.75
CA SER A 90 15.84 3.74 6.79
C SER A 90 15.51 2.26 6.64
N PRO A 91 16.47 1.36 6.90
CA PRO A 91 16.17 -0.04 7.09
C PRO A 91 15.52 -0.25 8.47
N VAL A 92 14.54 -1.13 8.53
CA VAL A 92 13.94 -1.66 9.76
C VAL A 92 13.74 -3.17 9.62
N VAL A 93 13.46 -3.85 10.72
CA VAL A 93 13.08 -5.26 10.70
C VAL A 93 11.73 -5.35 11.38
N ASP A 94 10.71 -5.76 10.64
CA ASP A 94 9.34 -5.85 11.15
C ASP A 94 9.23 -6.92 12.26
N GLU A 95 8.09 -6.94 12.95
CA GLU A 95 7.81 -7.85 14.05
C GLU A 95 7.85 -9.34 13.68
N LEU A 96 7.77 -9.66 12.38
CA LEU A 96 7.92 -11.02 11.85
C LEU A 96 9.38 -11.37 11.54
N GLY A 97 10.31 -10.46 11.80
CA GLY A 97 11.72 -10.61 11.43
C GLY A 97 11.99 -10.38 9.94
N THR A 98 11.04 -9.77 9.21
CA THR A 98 11.21 -9.46 7.80
C THR A 98 11.90 -8.11 7.67
N PRO A 99 13.04 -8.03 6.98
CA PRO A 99 13.63 -6.74 6.70
C PRO A 99 12.69 -5.87 5.84
N ARG A 100 12.54 -4.58 6.18
CA ARG A 100 11.76 -3.55 5.47
C ARG A 100 12.56 -2.25 5.27
N VAL A 101 12.35 -1.53 4.17
CA VAL A 101 12.85 -0.16 4.04
C VAL A 101 11.67 0.78 4.16
N ILE A 102 11.80 1.77 5.03
CA ILE A 102 10.77 2.80 5.22
C ILE A 102 11.25 4.12 4.63
N LEU A 103 10.31 4.88 4.08
CA LEU A 103 10.55 6.14 3.39
C LEU A 103 9.67 7.22 4.02
N GLY A 104 10.29 8.30 4.48
CA GLY A 104 9.60 9.53 4.87
C GLY A 104 9.82 10.60 3.81
N VAL A 105 8.79 11.37 3.48
CA VAL A 105 8.83 12.43 2.48
C VAL A 105 8.07 13.65 2.96
N VAL A 106 8.60 14.84 2.71
CA VAL A 106 7.89 16.11 2.87
C VAL A 106 7.71 16.73 1.49
N LEU A 107 6.46 16.83 1.04
CA LEU A 107 6.10 17.45 -0.23
C LEU A 107 5.47 18.82 -0.02
N ARG A 108 5.59 19.70 -1.00
CA ARG A 108 4.86 20.96 -1.04
C ARG A 108 4.16 21.15 -2.38
N ASN A 109 2.90 21.53 -2.33
CA ASN A 109 2.23 22.20 -3.44
C ASN A 109 2.51 23.71 -3.31
N PRO A 110 3.37 24.33 -4.16
CA PRO A 110 3.69 25.75 -4.04
C PRO A 110 2.67 26.66 -4.75
N PHE A 111 1.61 26.08 -5.33
CA PHE A 111 0.62 26.80 -6.12
C PHE A 111 -0.59 27.20 -5.27
N ASP A 112 -1.24 28.28 -5.67
CA ASP A 112 -2.49 28.80 -5.10
C ASP A 112 -3.75 28.03 -5.57
N ALA A 113 -3.55 26.88 -6.20
CA ALA A 113 -4.59 25.98 -6.66
C ALA A 113 -4.34 24.55 -6.16
N ASP A 114 -5.43 23.82 -5.95
CA ASP A 114 -5.40 22.43 -5.55
C ASP A 114 -4.74 21.55 -6.60
N MET A 115 -4.13 20.45 -6.15
CA MET A 115 -3.52 19.43 -7.00
C MET A 115 -4.28 18.11 -6.82
N PRO A 116 -5.40 17.89 -7.56
CA PRO A 116 -6.19 16.67 -7.46
C PRO A 116 -5.46 15.44 -8.04
N THR A 117 -4.49 15.65 -8.92
CA THR A 117 -3.70 14.56 -9.51
C THR A 117 -2.21 14.90 -9.40
N PRO A 118 -1.60 14.68 -8.23
CA PRO A 118 -0.15 14.75 -8.10
C PRO A 118 0.49 13.62 -8.92
N GLY A 119 1.66 13.93 -9.49
CA GLY A 119 2.50 12.97 -10.19
C GLY A 119 3.09 11.91 -9.26
N SER A 120 3.77 10.94 -9.85
CA SER A 120 4.42 9.85 -9.13
C SER A 120 5.54 10.34 -8.22
N LEU A 121 5.76 9.59 -7.15
CA LEU A 121 7.00 9.55 -6.40
C LEU A 121 7.70 8.23 -6.70
N ASP A 122 8.86 8.33 -7.33
CA ASP A 122 9.59 7.21 -7.91
C ASP A 122 10.89 6.98 -7.15
N VAL A 123 11.09 5.76 -6.67
CA VAL A 123 12.28 5.33 -5.95
C VAL A 123 13.20 4.57 -6.89
N TRP A 124 14.47 4.99 -6.91
CA TRP A 124 15.50 4.46 -7.79
C TRP A 124 16.68 3.98 -6.99
N ALA A 125 17.31 2.89 -7.42
CA ALA A 125 18.66 2.55 -7.01
C ALA A 125 19.66 3.16 -7.98
N VAL A 126 20.67 3.86 -7.46
CA VAL A 126 21.82 4.31 -8.24
C VAL A 126 23.01 3.42 -7.90
N ALA A 127 23.42 2.57 -8.84
CA ALA A 127 24.60 1.74 -8.70
C ALA A 127 25.91 2.57 -8.73
N GLU A 128 27.03 1.99 -8.28
CA GLU A 128 28.34 2.68 -8.28
C GLU A 128 28.79 3.12 -9.68
N ASP A 129 28.35 2.42 -10.73
CA ASP A 129 28.65 2.74 -12.12
C ASP A 129 27.71 3.81 -12.73
N GLY A 130 26.76 4.32 -11.93
CA GLY A 130 25.77 5.32 -12.33
C GLY A 130 24.54 4.76 -13.02
N THR A 131 24.39 3.43 -13.10
CA THR A 131 23.17 2.80 -13.60
C THR A 131 22.01 3.07 -12.64
N GLU A 132 20.88 3.52 -13.20
CA GLU A 132 19.63 3.74 -12.45
C GLU A 132 18.66 2.58 -12.71
N ASP A 133 18.25 1.91 -11.64
CA ASP A 133 17.19 0.89 -11.68
C ASP A 133 15.93 1.43 -10.99
N ASP A 134 14.81 1.38 -11.72
CA ASP A 134 13.49 1.68 -11.16
C ASP A 134 13.11 0.60 -10.15
N LEU A 135 12.74 1.01 -8.95
CA LEU A 135 12.40 0.08 -7.88
C LEU A 135 10.90 0.05 -7.63
N GLU A 136 10.32 1.22 -7.39
CA GLU A 136 8.93 1.35 -6.97
C GLU A 136 8.41 2.78 -7.16
N SER A 137 7.22 2.89 -7.72
CA SER A 137 6.48 4.14 -7.87
C SER A 137 5.24 4.13 -7.00
N PHE A 138 4.92 5.27 -6.41
CA PHE A 138 3.69 5.46 -5.66
C PHE A 138 3.11 6.85 -5.90
N TYR A 139 1.79 6.96 -5.75
CA TYR A 139 1.06 8.17 -6.05
C TYR A 139 0.64 8.84 -4.74
N PRO A 140 1.02 10.10 -4.51
CA PRO A 140 0.47 10.91 -3.43
C PRO A 140 -1.05 11.08 -3.58
N ASN A 141 -1.73 11.43 -2.50
CA ASN A 141 -3.14 11.81 -2.58
C ASN A 141 -3.22 13.27 -2.99
N PRO A 142 -4.40 13.75 -3.41
CA PRO A 142 -4.62 15.15 -3.68
C PRO A 142 -4.00 16.08 -2.62
N ILE A 143 -3.32 17.13 -3.09
CA ILE A 143 -2.60 18.08 -2.24
C ILE A 143 -3.29 19.44 -2.35
N PRO A 144 -3.82 20.02 -1.26
CA PRO A 144 -4.46 21.33 -1.32
C PRO A 144 -3.47 22.43 -1.75
N ALA A 145 -4.02 23.57 -2.17
CA ALA A 145 -3.24 24.78 -2.46
C ALA A 145 -2.30 25.19 -1.32
N ASP A 146 -1.11 25.68 -1.65
CA ASP A 146 -0.04 26.19 -0.75
C ASP A 146 0.18 25.36 0.52
N THR A 147 0.13 24.03 0.39
CA THR A 147 0.17 23.10 1.52
C THR A 147 1.40 22.22 1.48
N THR A 148 1.98 21.97 2.65
CA THR A 148 3.04 20.99 2.88
C THR A 148 2.45 19.72 3.49
N VAL A 149 2.81 18.56 2.96
CA VAL A 149 2.32 17.25 3.41
C VAL A 149 3.47 16.34 3.79
N GLN A 150 3.35 15.66 4.93
CA GLN A 150 4.28 14.61 5.34
C GLN A 150 3.71 13.25 4.97
N LEU A 151 4.49 12.43 4.28
CA LEU A 151 4.12 11.11 3.81
C LEU A 151 5.09 10.06 4.34
N GLY A 152 4.56 8.89 4.64
CA GLY A 152 5.34 7.71 5.01
C GLY A 152 4.96 6.51 4.15
N PHE A 153 5.96 5.71 3.77
CA PHE A 153 5.80 4.54 2.91
C PHE A 153 6.69 3.39 3.37
N VAL A 154 6.22 2.16 3.21
CA VAL A 154 7.04 0.95 3.37
C VAL A 154 7.30 0.40 1.98
N LEU A 155 8.57 0.35 1.60
CA LEU A 155 8.98 -0.19 0.31
C LEU A 155 8.79 -1.71 0.28
N SER A 156 8.52 -2.23 -0.91
CA SER A 156 8.35 -3.65 -1.15
C SER A 156 9.60 -4.47 -0.80
N ALA A 157 9.40 -5.68 -0.29
CA ALA A 157 10.48 -6.52 0.27
C ALA A 157 11.56 -6.94 -0.74
N ALA A 158 11.32 -6.81 -2.05
CA ALA A 158 12.26 -7.17 -3.10
C ALA A 158 13.50 -6.25 -3.15
N LEU A 159 13.49 -5.14 -2.42
CA LEU A 159 14.49 -4.07 -2.50
C LEU A 159 15.65 -4.20 -1.48
N PHE A 160 15.69 -5.31 -0.73
CA PHE A 160 16.63 -5.52 0.39
C PHE A 160 18.11 -5.67 0.03
N GLY A 161 18.44 -5.75 -1.26
CA GLY A 161 19.82 -5.87 -1.73
C GLY A 161 20.53 -4.53 -1.90
N THR A 162 19.79 -3.42 -1.93
CA THR A 162 20.34 -2.10 -2.26
C THR A 162 20.57 -1.29 -0.98
N PRO A 163 21.80 -0.80 -0.72
CA PRO A 163 22.07 0.10 0.39
C PRO A 163 21.22 1.37 0.32
N VAL A 164 20.71 1.84 1.46
CA VAL A 164 19.80 3.00 1.51
C VAL A 164 20.44 4.29 0.99
N GLU A 165 21.75 4.43 1.13
CA GLU A 165 22.56 5.53 0.61
C GLU A 165 22.56 5.62 -0.92
N ASN A 166 22.20 4.53 -1.60
CA ASN A 166 22.10 4.46 -3.06
C ASN A 166 20.67 4.74 -3.55
N LEU A 167 19.70 4.88 -2.64
CA LEU A 167 18.31 5.16 -2.99
C LEU A 167 18.10 6.65 -3.26
N ARG A 168 17.34 6.96 -4.31
CA ARG A 168 16.94 8.32 -4.66
C ARG A 168 15.43 8.38 -4.83
N LEU A 169 14.85 9.51 -4.48
CA LEU A 169 13.45 9.81 -4.71
C LEU A 169 13.34 10.93 -5.74
N THR A 170 12.52 10.74 -6.76
CA THR A 170 12.24 11.75 -7.79
C THR A 170 10.75 11.74 -8.14
N SER A 171 10.32 12.67 -8.98
CA SER A 171 8.99 12.64 -9.61
C SER A 171 9.19 12.68 -11.13
N ARG A 172 8.64 11.70 -11.85
CA ARG A 172 8.75 11.62 -13.32
C ARG A 172 7.44 11.85 -14.04
N GLU A 173 6.32 11.52 -13.40
CA GLU A 173 5.01 11.82 -13.97
C GLU A 173 4.57 13.25 -13.69
N PRO A 174 3.89 13.89 -14.64
CA PRO A 174 3.37 15.23 -14.44
C PRO A 174 2.30 15.26 -13.35
N SER A 175 2.28 16.36 -12.59
CA SER A 175 1.14 16.71 -11.74
C SER A 175 0.21 17.67 -12.48
N PHE A 176 -1.06 17.69 -12.11
CA PHE A 176 -2.05 18.60 -12.67
C PHE A 176 -2.74 19.38 -11.54
N LEU A 177 -2.81 20.70 -11.71
CA LEU A 177 -3.63 21.56 -10.87
C LEU A 177 -5.12 21.36 -11.21
N ALA A 178 -6.00 21.71 -10.27
CA ALA A 178 -7.42 21.83 -10.54
C ALA A 178 -7.64 22.82 -11.72
N PRO A 179 -8.55 22.50 -12.66
CA PRO A 179 -8.93 23.43 -13.71
C PRO A 179 -9.61 24.68 -13.13
N ASP A 180 -9.63 25.75 -13.91
CA ASP A 180 -10.30 27.00 -13.52
C ASP A 180 -11.80 26.75 -13.27
N PRO A 181 -12.33 27.06 -12.07
CA PRO A 181 -13.72 26.81 -11.73
C PRO A 181 -14.72 27.54 -12.63
N GLU A 182 -14.35 28.65 -13.27
CA GLU A 182 -15.26 29.40 -14.16
C GLU A 182 -15.71 28.58 -15.39
N GLY A 183 -14.96 27.54 -15.76
CA GLY A 183 -15.26 26.65 -16.87
C GLY A 183 -15.95 25.33 -16.50
N LEU A 184 -16.16 25.07 -15.21
CA LEU A 184 -16.63 23.79 -14.68
C LEU A 184 -18.10 23.84 -14.28
N THR A 185 -18.80 22.73 -14.48
CA THR A 185 -20.12 22.49 -13.87
C THR A 185 -19.99 22.30 -12.36
N GLU A 186 -21.10 22.46 -11.62
CA GLU A 186 -21.13 22.23 -10.16
C GLU A 186 -20.67 20.82 -9.76
N GLU A 187 -21.02 19.82 -10.58
CA GLU A 187 -20.55 18.45 -10.40
C GLU A 187 -19.03 18.34 -10.58
N GLU A 188 -18.48 18.88 -11.67
CA GLU A 188 -17.03 18.88 -11.93
C GLU A 188 -16.24 19.64 -10.86
N GLN A 189 -16.79 20.74 -10.35
CA GLN A 189 -16.17 21.49 -9.25
C GLN A 189 -16.02 20.60 -8.00
N GLY A 190 -17.04 19.81 -7.66
CA GLY A 190 -16.98 18.86 -6.54
C GLY A 190 -15.84 17.85 -6.68
N TRP A 191 -15.64 17.30 -7.88
CA TRP A 191 -14.56 16.34 -8.14
C TRP A 191 -13.15 16.96 -8.14
N THR A 192 -13.03 18.23 -8.50
CA THR A 192 -11.73 18.93 -8.54
C THR A 192 -11.32 19.55 -7.22
N PHE A 193 -12.26 19.64 -6.27
CA PHE A 193 -12.03 20.20 -4.95
C PHE A 193 -11.16 19.28 -4.09
N VAL A 194 -10.14 19.85 -3.44
CA VAL A 194 -9.32 19.13 -2.47
C VAL A 194 -9.56 19.71 -1.07
N ALA A 195 -10.14 18.89 -0.20
CA ALA A 195 -10.44 19.31 1.16
C ALA A 195 -9.17 19.77 1.91
N PRO A 196 -9.20 20.92 2.62
CA PRO A 196 -8.09 21.37 3.44
C PRO A 196 -7.70 20.31 4.49
N LEU A 197 -6.40 20.07 4.61
CA LEU A 197 -5.89 19.12 5.60
C LEU A 197 -6.08 19.69 7.02
N PRO A 198 -6.48 18.86 7.99
CA PRO A 198 -6.55 19.30 9.38
C PRO A 198 -5.14 19.55 9.93
N GLU A 199 -5.01 20.38 10.95
CA GLU A 199 -3.72 20.52 11.64
C GLU A 199 -3.50 19.32 12.56
N VAL A 200 -2.37 18.65 12.40
CA VAL A 200 -1.97 17.52 13.26
C VAL A 200 -0.68 17.86 13.99
N SER A 201 -0.65 17.62 15.30
CA SER A 201 0.55 17.84 16.13
C SER A 201 0.69 16.74 17.17
N VAL A 202 1.92 16.28 17.40
CA VAL A 202 2.24 15.32 18.44
C VAL A 202 2.18 16.00 19.81
N ILE A 203 1.50 15.38 20.76
CA ILE A 203 1.35 15.84 22.15
C ILE A 203 2.37 15.14 23.04
N SER A 204 2.43 13.81 22.96
CA SER A 204 3.32 12.99 23.76
C SER A 204 3.59 11.64 23.08
N VAL A 205 4.73 11.03 23.45
CA VAL A 205 5.11 9.69 23.06
C VAL A 205 5.40 8.91 24.34
N GLU A 206 4.61 7.88 24.60
CA GLU A 206 4.68 7.10 25.85
C GLU A 206 5.11 5.66 25.57
N PRO A 207 6.05 5.08 26.34
CA PRO A 207 6.45 3.70 26.12
C PRO A 207 5.31 2.72 26.45
N LEU A 208 5.14 1.72 25.60
CA LEU A 208 4.23 0.59 25.82
C LEU A 208 4.99 -0.62 26.36
N LEU A 209 4.37 -1.32 27.31
CA LEU A 209 4.94 -2.52 27.93
C LEU A 209 4.64 -3.82 27.16
N SER A 210 3.60 -3.81 26.31
CA SER A 210 3.21 -4.95 25.47
C SER A 210 2.12 -4.52 24.47
N PRO A 211 2.33 -4.69 23.14
CA PRO A 211 3.60 -5.04 22.52
C PRO A 211 4.68 -3.97 22.77
N ASP A 212 5.95 -4.35 22.64
CA ASP A 212 7.07 -3.41 22.80
C ASP A 212 6.94 -2.29 21.75
N GLY A 213 6.91 -1.05 22.20
CA GLY A 213 6.67 0.08 21.32
C GLY A 213 6.33 1.35 22.08
N TYR A 214 5.63 2.24 21.39
CA TYR A 214 5.26 3.56 21.91
C TYR A 214 3.85 3.93 21.49
N ARG A 215 3.12 4.57 22.38
CA ARG A 215 1.86 5.23 22.09
C ARG A 215 2.12 6.68 21.76
N VAL A 216 1.74 7.10 20.57
CA VAL A 216 1.80 8.49 20.13
C VAL A 216 0.43 9.12 20.36
N HIS A 217 0.36 10.10 21.25
CA HIS A 217 -0.80 10.96 21.41
C HIS A 217 -0.66 12.16 20.49
N TYR A 218 -1.70 12.45 19.71
CA TYR A 218 -1.69 13.57 18.78
C TYR A 218 -2.99 14.36 18.82
N ARG A 219 -2.88 15.66 18.64
CA ARG A 219 -3.99 16.60 18.50
C ARG A 219 -4.31 16.75 17.03
N VAL A 220 -5.60 16.67 16.69
CA VAL A 220 -6.14 17.02 15.37
C VAL A 220 -7.08 18.19 15.53
N VAL A 221 -6.89 19.24 14.72
CA VAL A 221 -7.80 20.38 14.63
C VAL A 221 -8.33 20.43 13.20
N SER A 222 -9.63 20.21 13.02
CA SER A 222 -10.28 20.19 11.70
C SER A 222 -11.40 21.23 11.63
N ALA A 223 -11.48 21.97 10.52
CA ALA A 223 -12.57 22.92 10.28
C ALA A 223 -13.87 22.23 9.83
N VAL A 224 -13.78 20.98 9.37
CA VAL A 224 -14.91 20.18 8.88
C VAL A 224 -14.76 18.74 9.34
N GLU A 225 -15.85 17.98 9.38
CA GLU A 225 -15.76 16.53 9.49
C GLU A 225 -15.16 15.95 8.21
N GLN A 226 -14.13 15.11 8.33
CA GLN A 226 -13.45 14.51 7.19
C GLN A 226 -12.76 13.19 7.55
N GLU A 227 -12.52 12.35 6.55
CA GLU A 227 -11.69 11.15 6.72
C GLU A 227 -10.23 11.45 6.39
N ILE A 228 -9.34 11.12 7.33
CA ILE A 228 -7.90 11.26 7.15
C ILE A 228 -7.20 9.93 7.37
N ARG A 229 -6.07 9.78 6.69
CA ARG A 229 -5.03 8.81 6.99
C ARG A 229 -3.88 9.59 7.61
N VAL A 230 -3.27 9.05 8.65
CA VAL A 230 -2.09 9.67 9.25
C VAL A 230 -0.82 9.04 8.67
N SER A 231 0.29 9.77 8.67
CA SER A 231 1.63 9.29 8.36
C SER A 231 2.55 9.70 9.49
N ILE A 232 3.38 8.78 9.98
CA ILE A 232 4.44 9.10 10.96
C ILE A 232 5.70 9.36 10.16
N ILE A 233 6.40 10.45 10.42
CA ILE A 233 7.77 10.63 9.94
C ILE A 233 8.74 10.67 11.12
N PHE A 234 9.91 10.08 10.90
CA PHE A 234 10.97 9.98 11.90
C PHE A 234 12.10 10.93 11.56
N ARG A 235 12.51 11.71 12.56
CA ARG A 235 13.72 12.52 12.49
C ARG A 235 14.77 12.00 13.45
N ASN A 236 16.03 12.24 13.13
CA ASN A 236 17.12 12.03 14.08
C ASN A 236 17.26 13.24 15.03
N ALA A 237 18.22 13.17 15.96
CA ALA A 237 18.48 14.22 16.95
C ALA A 237 18.87 15.58 16.32
N ASP A 238 19.47 15.56 15.13
CA ASP A 238 19.84 16.75 14.36
C ASP A 238 18.64 17.34 13.58
N GLY A 239 17.48 16.69 13.62
CA GLY A 239 16.27 17.08 12.90
C GLY A 239 16.23 16.62 11.44
N VAL A 240 17.16 15.76 10.99
CA VAL A 240 17.15 15.21 9.64
C VAL A 240 16.07 14.14 9.53
N LEU A 241 15.26 14.20 8.47
CA LEU A 241 14.28 13.17 8.13
C LEU A 241 15.00 11.86 7.75
N ILE A 242 14.70 10.77 8.46
CA ILE A 242 15.36 9.47 8.26
C ILE A 242 14.40 8.36 7.80
N GLY A 243 13.09 8.58 7.83
CA GLY A 243 12.12 7.58 7.41
C GLY A 243 10.69 7.98 7.71
N GLY A 244 9.74 7.13 7.35
CA GLY A 244 8.34 7.38 7.62
C GLY A 244 7.47 6.16 7.35
N LEU A 245 6.34 6.10 8.04
CA LEU A 245 5.37 5.02 7.95
C LEU A 245 4.02 5.56 7.49
N PRO A 246 3.30 4.84 6.63
CA PRO A 246 1.88 5.07 6.48
C PRO A 246 1.24 4.65 7.81
N ALA A 247 0.64 5.59 8.53
CA ALA A 247 0.22 5.37 9.90
C ALA A 247 -1.23 4.89 9.98
N GLY A 248 -1.42 3.67 10.47
CA GLY A 248 -2.65 3.25 11.14
C GLY A 248 -3.21 1.87 10.79
N GLN A 249 -2.64 0.76 11.27
CA GLN A 249 -3.52 -0.40 11.43
C GLN A 249 -4.64 -0.06 12.42
N ASP A 250 -5.85 -0.53 12.09
CA ASP A 250 -6.83 -0.88 13.11
C ASP A 250 -6.14 -1.87 14.06
N PRO A 251 -6.18 -1.69 15.40
CA PRO A 251 -5.64 -2.65 16.36
C PRO A 251 -6.21 -4.09 16.20
N PHE A 252 -7.21 -4.29 15.34
CA PHE A 252 -7.79 -5.59 14.97
C PHE A 252 -7.52 -6.04 13.53
N SER A 253 -6.78 -5.31 12.68
CA SER A 253 -6.41 -5.77 11.33
C SER A 253 -5.07 -6.49 11.34
N PHE A 254 -5.06 -7.75 10.90
CA PHE A 254 -3.86 -8.58 10.82
C PHE A 254 -3.02 -8.33 9.54
N ASP A 255 -3.41 -7.36 8.70
CA ASP A 255 -2.72 -7.01 7.45
C ASP A 255 -1.69 -5.89 7.68
N LEU A 256 -0.46 -6.33 7.97
CA LEU A 256 0.73 -5.55 8.32
C LEU A 256 0.92 -4.33 7.41
N GLY A 257 0.99 -3.13 8.01
CA GLY A 257 1.27 -1.88 7.29
C GLY A 257 0.09 -1.22 6.58
N SER A 258 -1.14 -1.72 6.72
CA SER A 258 -2.32 -1.04 6.17
C SER A 258 -2.78 0.10 7.08
N ALA A 259 -2.38 1.33 6.76
CA ALA A 259 -2.97 2.51 7.37
C ALA A 259 -4.44 2.71 6.92
N GLY A 260 -5.40 2.56 7.82
CA GLY A 260 -6.83 2.77 7.60
C GLY A 260 -7.23 4.25 7.73
N TRP A 261 -8.36 4.58 7.12
CA TRP A 261 -8.97 5.90 7.23
C TRP A 261 -9.59 6.09 8.62
N ARG A 262 -9.45 7.30 9.17
CA ARG A 262 -10.02 7.72 10.45
C ARG A 262 -10.92 8.92 10.21
N THR A 263 -12.17 8.84 10.65
CA THR A 263 -13.05 10.00 10.68
C THR A 263 -12.62 10.95 11.79
N VAL A 264 -12.40 12.21 11.44
CA VAL A 264 -12.16 13.29 12.39
C VAL A 264 -13.33 14.26 12.34
N GLY A 265 -13.89 14.57 13.49
CA GLY A 265 -14.99 15.54 13.60
C GLY A 265 -14.48 16.97 13.43
N GLU A 266 -15.41 17.88 13.16
CA GLU A 266 -15.17 19.31 13.26
C GLU A 266 -14.72 19.69 14.69
N GLY A 267 -13.74 20.59 14.78
CA GLY A 267 -13.17 21.07 16.02
C GLY A 267 -11.86 20.36 16.39
N GLU A 268 -11.59 20.28 17.70
CA GLU A 268 -10.37 19.72 18.26
C GLU A 268 -10.62 18.33 18.85
N SER A 269 -9.76 17.37 18.51
CA SER A 269 -9.75 16.05 19.11
C SER A 269 -8.34 15.60 19.46
N VAL A 270 -8.23 14.78 20.52
CA VAL A 270 -7.00 14.08 20.86
C VAL A 270 -7.19 12.61 20.54
N GLN A 271 -6.23 12.04 19.83
CA GLN A 271 -6.25 10.66 19.38
C GLN A 271 -4.94 9.96 19.75
N GLU A 272 -4.95 8.64 19.64
CA GLU A 272 -3.80 7.79 19.92
C GLU A 272 -3.51 6.85 18.74
N LEU A 273 -2.23 6.54 18.59
CA LEU A 273 -1.73 5.54 17.68
C LEU A 273 -0.59 4.77 18.35
N ASP A 274 -0.68 3.45 18.34
CA ASP A 274 0.38 2.59 18.84
C ASP A 274 1.37 2.29 17.71
N LEU A 275 2.65 2.46 18.00
CA LEU A 275 3.78 2.26 17.12
C LEU A 275 4.65 1.15 17.70
N HIS A 276 4.73 0.03 16.99
CA HIS A 276 5.55 -1.10 17.41
C HIS A 276 7.05 -0.77 17.25
N ALA A 277 7.88 -1.15 18.22
CA ALA A 277 9.30 -0.80 18.26
C ALA A 277 10.08 -1.27 17.02
N ALA A 278 9.67 -2.40 16.43
CA ALA A 278 10.20 -2.96 15.18
C ALA A 278 10.18 -1.99 13.99
N TRP A 279 9.23 -1.04 13.96
CA TRP A 279 9.07 -0.08 12.88
C TRP A 279 9.77 1.26 13.13
N ILE A 280 10.46 1.40 14.27
CA ILE A 280 11.20 2.61 14.61
C ILE A 280 12.63 2.43 14.09
N PRO A 281 13.08 3.28 13.14
CA PRO A 281 14.42 3.15 12.59
C PRO A 281 15.49 3.51 13.62
N GLU A 282 16.67 2.91 13.47
CA GLU A 282 17.82 3.23 14.30
C GLU A 282 18.17 4.73 14.17
N GLY A 283 18.44 5.37 15.31
CA GLY A 283 18.78 6.80 15.35
C GLY A 283 17.58 7.75 15.33
N ALA A 284 16.33 7.25 15.31
CA ALA A 284 15.15 8.07 15.49
C ALA A 284 15.13 8.73 16.89
N ASP A 285 14.88 10.03 16.91
CA ASP A 285 14.61 10.79 18.12
C ASP A 285 13.09 10.82 18.34
N LEU A 286 12.64 10.14 19.39
CA LEU A 286 11.21 9.97 19.69
C LEU A 286 10.53 11.30 20.06
N ASP A 287 11.29 12.28 20.54
CA ASP A 287 10.79 13.62 20.85
C ASP A 287 10.60 14.47 19.57
N ARG A 288 11.02 13.95 18.41
CA ARG A 288 10.94 14.62 17.10
C ARG A 288 10.10 13.86 16.08
N ILE A 289 9.25 12.94 16.55
CA ILE A 289 8.25 12.32 15.70
C ILE A 289 7.24 13.39 15.25
N GLU A 290 6.92 13.42 13.96
CA GLU A 290 5.86 14.25 13.41
C GLU A 290 4.78 13.36 12.79
N ILE A 291 3.53 13.84 12.81
CA ILE A 291 2.40 13.18 12.16
C ILE A 291 1.82 14.11 11.10
N GLY A 292 1.77 13.64 9.85
CA GLY A 292 1.11 14.32 8.74
C GLY A 292 -0.23 13.69 8.38
N PRO A 293 -1.28 14.48 8.15
CA PRO A 293 -2.54 13.97 7.61
C PRO A 293 -2.48 13.82 6.08
N ARG A 294 -3.31 12.91 5.57
CA ARG A 294 -3.57 12.70 4.15
C ARG A 294 -5.07 12.47 3.98
N THR A 295 -5.74 13.17 3.06
CA THR A 295 -7.18 13.02 2.80
C THR A 295 -7.44 12.12 1.61
N MET A 296 -8.68 11.62 1.45
CA MET A 296 -9.06 10.71 0.36
C MET A 296 -9.20 11.41 -1.00
N GLY A 297 -9.04 12.73 -1.08
CA GLY A 297 -9.59 13.53 -2.17
C GLY A 297 -11.07 13.83 -1.92
N GLY A 298 -11.57 14.95 -2.44
CA GLY A 298 -12.97 15.37 -2.26
C GLY A 298 -13.97 14.40 -2.89
N VAL A 299 -15.16 14.33 -2.29
CA VAL A 299 -16.37 13.70 -2.85
C VAL A 299 -17.35 14.80 -3.22
#